data_AF-A0A9W4X1G2-F1
#
_entry.id   AF-A0A9W4X1G2-F1
#
_cell.length_a   1.000
_cell.length_b   1.000
_cell.length_c   1.000
_cell.angle_alpha   90.00
_cell.angle_beta   90.00
_cell.angle_gamma   90.00
#
_symmetry.space_group_name_H-M   'P 1'
#
loop_
_entity.id
_entity.type
_entity.pdbx_description
1 polymer ?
#
loop_
_entity_poly.entity_id
_entity_poly.type
_entity_poly.pdbx_seq_one_letter_code
_entity_poly.pdbx_strand_id
1 'polypeptide(L)'
;PDKNNKSIQRFILQMRDKHTCEEATAKRLIKKGLTSKSYIYEISEPGERFEYVIVENDSSERMGDKMEYSEVVRYLDKKINVNYYLKTVVGLYIRFINYNDSYQL
;
A
#
# COMPACT_ATOMS: atom_id res chain seq x y z
N PRO A 1 -2.55 18.73 -3.60
CA PRO A 1 -3.11 17.45 -3.07
C PRO A 1 -4.03 16.81 -4.11
N ASP A 2 -3.99 15.48 -4.25
CA ASP A 2 -4.95 14.74 -5.11
C ASP A 2 -6.33 14.79 -4.46
N LYS A 3 -7.16 15.76 -4.89
CA LYS A 3 -8.49 16.00 -4.33
C LYS A 3 -9.43 14.79 -4.48
N ASN A 4 -9.13 13.88 -5.40
CA ASN A 4 -10.01 12.77 -5.76
C ASN A 4 -9.52 11.43 -5.20
N ASN A 5 -8.41 11.39 -4.46
CA ASN A 5 -7.83 10.17 -3.88
C ASN A 5 -7.71 9.02 -4.90
N LYS A 6 -7.34 9.32 -6.15
CA LYS A 6 -7.36 8.34 -7.26
C LYS A 6 -6.48 7.12 -6.97
N SER A 7 -5.34 7.35 -6.32
CA SER A 7 -4.41 6.29 -5.95
C SER A 7 -5.02 5.33 -4.93
N ILE A 8 -5.75 5.86 -3.94
CA ILE A 8 -6.45 5.05 -2.92
C ILE A 8 -7.59 4.26 -3.55
N GLN A 9 -8.40 4.90 -4.41
CA GLN A 9 -9.49 4.20 -5.10
C GLN A 9 -8.97 3.03 -5.93
N ARG A 10 -7.86 3.24 -6.64
CA ARG A 10 -7.20 2.22 -7.44
C ARG A 10 -6.64 1.09 -6.57
N PHE A 11 -5.98 1.43 -5.46
CA PHE A 11 -5.49 0.46 -4.48
C PHE A 11 -6.63 -0.42 -3.95
N ILE A 12 -7.72 0.17 -3.47
CA ILE A 12 -8.87 -0.57 -2.93
C ILE A 12 -9.50 -1.46 -4.00
N LEU A 13 -9.64 -0.97 -5.23
CA LEU A 13 -10.15 -1.77 -6.35
C LEU A 13 -9.25 -3.00 -6.59
N GLN A 14 -7.93 -2.80 -6.65
CA GLN A 14 -6.98 -3.88 -6.84
C GLN A 14 -7.03 -4.93 -5.70
N MET A 15 -7.15 -4.48 -4.45
CA MET A 15 -7.22 -5.39 -3.31
C MET A 15 -8.51 -6.21 -3.30
N ARG A 16 -9.62 -5.63 -3.76
CA ARG A 16 -10.90 -6.33 -3.96
C ARG A 16 -10.82 -7.37 -5.07
N ASP A 17 -10.21 -7.02 -6.20
CA ASP A 17 -10.01 -7.94 -7.32
C ASP A 17 -9.14 -9.13 -6.88
N LYS A 18 -8.03 -8.86 -6.19
CA LYS A 18 -7.14 -9.89 -5.64
C LYS A 18 -7.86 -10.81 -4.67
N HIS A 19 -8.61 -10.26 -3.73
CA HIS A 19 -9.40 -11.06 -2.78
C HIS A 19 -10.44 -11.93 -3.48
N THR A 20 -11.12 -11.41 -4.51
CA THR A 20 -12.09 -12.19 -5.30
C THR A 20 -11.42 -13.37 -6.00
N CYS A 21 -10.22 -13.18 -6.54
CA CYS A 21 -9.42 -14.25 -7.14
C CYS A 21 -8.96 -15.28 -6.10
N GLU A 22 -8.52 -14.83 -4.94
CA GLU A 22 -8.10 -15.70 -3.83
C GLU A 22 -9.28 -16.52 -3.30
N GLU A 23 -10.47 -15.93 -3.17
CA GLU A 23 -11.72 -16.64 -2.84
C GLU A 23 -12.08 -17.72 -3.84
N ALA A 24 -12.05 -17.41 -5.13
CA ALA A 24 -12.35 -18.38 -6.17
C ALA A 24 -11.36 -19.56 -6.13
N THR A 25 -10.09 -19.27 -5.81
CA THR A 25 -9.04 -20.28 -5.65
C THR A 25 -9.26 -21.13 -4.40
N ALA A 26 -9.58 -20.51 -3.27
CA ALA A 26 -9.90 -21.19 -2.01
C ALA A 26 -11.10 -22.14 -2.18
N LYS A 27 -12.20 -21.66 -2.80
CA LYS A 27 -13.39 -22.47 -3.11
C LYS A 27 -13.04 -23.67 -3.99
N ARG A 28 -12.15 -23.50 -4.97
CA ARG A 28 -11.66 -24.60 -5.83
C ARG A 28 -10.80 -25.62 -5.07
N LEU A 29 -9.95 -25.18 -4.13
CA LEU A 29 -9.14 -26.07 -3.30
C LEU A 29 -10.02 -26.91 -2.36
N ILE A 30 -10.99 -26.28 -1.70
CA ILE A 30 -11.95 -26.95 -0.81
C ILE A 30 -12.74 -28.01 -1.57
N LYS A 31 -13.21 -27.72 -2.79
CA LYS A 31 -13.91 -28.70 -3.65
C LYS A 31 -13.04 -29.93 -3.99
N LYS A 32 -11.71 -29.80 -3.97
CA LYS A 32 -10.75 -30.89 -4.17
C LYS A 32 -10.36 -31.60 -2.87
N GLY A 33 -10.96 -31.24 -1.74
CA GLY A 33 -10.60 -31.78 -0.42
C GLY A 33 -9.28 -31.25 0.14
N LEU A 34 -8.74 -30.16 -0.41
CA LEU A 34 -7.52 -29.53 0.06
C LEU A 34 -7.84 -28.40 1.04
N THR A 35 -6.95 -28.18 2.01
CA THR A 35 -7.05 -27.05 2.94
C THR A 35 -6.68 -25.74 2.22
N SER A 36 -7.53 -24.73 2.36
CA SER A 36 -7.19 -23.37 1.95
C SER A 36 -6.45 -22.66 3.07
N LYS A 37 -5.49 -21.79 2.72
CA LYS A 37 -4.94 -20.81 3.67
C LYS A 37 -6.00 -19.74 3.95
N SER A 38 -5.96 -19.16 5.15
CA SER A 38 -6.73 -17.96 5.48
C SER A 38 -6.15 -16.76 4.70
N TYR A 39 -6.99 -15.75 4.48
CA TYR A 39 -6.51 -14.47 3.97
C TYR A 39 -5.58 -13.81 4.99
N ILE A 40 -4.61 -13.05 4.48
CA ILE A 40 -3.63 -12.31 5.29
C ILE A 40 -4.20 -10.95 5.73
N TYR A 41 -5.29 -10.51 5.11
CA TYR A 41 -5.93 -9.22 5.32
C TYR A 41 -7.43 -9.31 5.08
N GLU A 42 -8.18 -8.36 5.64
CA GLU A 42 -9.60 -8.14 5.37
C GLU A 42 -9.77 -6.94 4.42
N ILE A 43 -10.80 -6.97 3.57
CA ILE A 43 -11.15 -5.80 2.75
C ILE A 43 -11.83 -4.78 3.66
N SER A 44 -11.29 -3.57 3.72
CA SER A 44 -11.93 -2.48 4.45
C SER A 44 -13.21 -1.98 3.75
N GLU A 45 -14.25 -1.75 4.54
CA GLU A 45 -15.52 -1.19 4.09
C GLU A 45 -15.42 0.34 3.87
N PRO A 46 -16.32 0.93 3.06
CA PRO A 46 -16.36 2.38 2.89
C PRO A 46 -16.54 3.10 4.24
N GLY A 47 -15.58 3.97 4.58
CA GLY A 47 -15.59 4.73 5.83
C GLY A 47 -14.72 4.13 6.93
N GLU A 48 -14.25 2.89 6.76
CA GLU A 48 -13.26 2.30 7.66
C GLU A 48 -11.86 2.87 7.40
N ARG A 49 -11.07 2.89 8.47
CA ARG A 49 -9.65 3.25 8.40
C ARG A 49 -8.83 1.99 8.19
N PHE A 50 -7.80 2.09 7.38
CA PHE A 50 -6.83 1.03 7.15
C PHE A 50 -5.43 1.60 7.03
N GLU A 51 -4.45 0.76 7.29
CA GLU A 51 -3.03 1.10 7.17
C GLU A 51 -2.46 0.57 5.87
N TYR A 52 -1.74 1.40 5.14
CA TYR A 52 -1.04 1.01 3.93
C TYR A 52 0.36 1.60 3.89
N VAL A 53 1.23 0.95 3.14
CA VAL A 53 2.60 1.43 2.87
C VAL A 53 2.87 1.41 1.37
N ILE A 54 3.83 2.22 0.94
CA ILE A 54 4.34 2.18 -0.43
C ILE A 54 5.46 1.15 -0.49
N VAL A 55 5.24 0.09 -1.26
CA VAL A 55 6.23 -0.97 -1.52
C VAL A 55 7.05 -0.66 -2.78
N GLU A 56 8.21 -1.29 -2.88
CA GLU A 56 8.97 -1.30 -4.12
C GLU A 56 8.19 -2.08 -5.18
N ASN A 57 7.94 -1.42 -6.30
CA ASN A 57 7.29 -2.02 -7.46
C ASN A 57 7.74 -1.23 -8.70
N ASP A 58 8.70 -1.81 -9.42
CA ASP A 58 9.27 -1.21 -10.63
C ASP A 58 8.40 -1.46 -11.86
N SER A 59 7.39 -2.33 -11.76
CA SER A 59 6.51 -2.70 -12.87
C SER A 59 5.39 -1.69 -13.14
N SER A 60 5.14 -0.75 -12.23
CA SER A 60 4.12 0.29 -12.40
C SER A 60 4.66 1.65 -11.98
N GLU A 61 4.28 2.69 -12.71
CA GLU A 61 4.51 4.08 -12.30
C GLU A 61 3.38 4.61 -11.40
N ARG A 62 2.22 3.95 -11.39
CA ARG A 62 1.02 4.44 -10.73
C ARG A 62 1.10 4.14 -9.23
N MET A 63 0.93 5.18 -8.41
CA MET A 63 1.09 5.07 -6.95
C MET A 63 0.14 4.02 -6.33
N GLY A 64 -1.11 3.94 -6.79
CA GLY A 64 -2.07 2.96 -6.29
C GLY A 64 -1.60 1.50 -6.45
N ASP A 65 -0.82 1.20 -7.49
CA ASP A 65 -0.26 -0.14 -7.74
C ASP A 65 0.98 -0.43 -6.87
N LYS A 66 1.50 0.59 -6.18
CA LYS A 66 2.61 0.49 -5.22
C LYS A 66 2.14 0.46 -3.78
N MET A 67 0.83 0.58 -3.54
CA MET A 67 0.25 0.52 -2.20
C MET A 67 -0.01 -0.93 -1.81
N GLU A 68 0.23 -1.26 -0.54
CA GLU A 68 -0.07 -2.58 0.03
C GLU A 68 -0.43 -2.44 1.52
N TYR A 69 -1.26 -3.34 2.04
CA TYR A 69 -1.57 -3.37 3.48
C TYR A 69 -0.33 -3.68 4.31
N SER A 70 -0.17 -2.99 5.45
CA SER A 70 1.00 -3.15 6.34
C SER A 70 1.17 -4.61 6.81
N GLU A 71 0.06 -5.29 7.09
CA GLU A 71 0.04 -6.70 7.50
C GLU A 71 0.53 -7.64 6.40
N VAL A 72 0.13 -7.39 5.14
CA VAL A 72 0.57 -8.16 3.97
C VAL A 72 2.06 -7.98 3.74
N VAL A 73 2.56 -6.75 3.90
CA VAL A 73 3.99 -6.46 3.79
C VAL A 73 4.81 -7.23 4.81
N ARG A 74 4.36 -7.23 6.07
CA ARG A 74 5.02 -7.98 7.15
C ARG A 74 4.99 -9.49 6.92
N TYR A 75 3.85 -10.03 6.47
CA TYR A 75 3.67 -11.46 6.28
C TYR A 75 4.48 -12.00 5.08
N LEU A 76 4.54 -11.23 3.99
CA LEU A 76 5.22 -11.62 2.75
C LEU A 76 6.65 -11.08 2.64
N ASP A 77 7.15 -10.42 3.69
CA ASP A 77 8.47 -9.77 3.71
C ASP A 77 8.72 -8.85 2.49
N LYS A 78 7.71 -8.03 2.16
CA LYS A 78 7.81 -7.13 1.01
C LYS A 78 8.70 -5.94 1.33
N LYS A 79 9.52 -5.53 0.36
CA LYS A 79 10.39 -4.38 0.52
C LYS A 79 9.61 -3.06 0.43
N ILE A 80 9.70 -2.25 1.47
CA ILE A 80 9.11 -0.90 1.51
C ILE A 80 9.96 0.06 0.69
N ASN A 81 9.33 0.94 -0.08
CA ASN A 81 10.02 1.98 -0.84
C ASN A 81 10.44 3.14 0.08
N VAL A 82 11.58 2.98 0.76
CA VAL A 82 12.10 3.98 1.71
C VAL A 82 12.37 5.32 1.01
N ASN A 83 12.84 5.29 -0.24
CA ASN A 83 13.16 6.50 -1.01
C ASN A 83 11.93 7.41 -1.21
N TYR A 84 10.74 6.82 -1.39
CA TYR A 84 9.49 7.58 -1.48
C TYR A 84 9.26 8.46 -0.25
N TYR A 85 9.43 7.89 0.95
CA TYR A 85 9.27 8.61 2.21
C TYR A 85 10.40 9.62 2.44
N LEU A 86 11.64 9.23 2.13
CA LEU A 86 12.81 10.08 2.30
C LEU A 86 12.69 11.39 1.53
N LYS A 87 12.20 11.36 0.27
CA LYS A 87 11.95 12.57 -0.52
C LYS A 87 11.05 13.58 0.18
N THR A 88 10.02 13.09 0.89
CA THR A 88 9.09 13.95 1.62
C THR A 88 9.77 14.57 2.84
N VAL A 89 10.53 13.77 3.60
CA VAL A 89 11.24 14.24 4.80
C VAL A 89 12.32 15.26 4.43
N VAL A 90 13.13 15.00 3.40
CA VAL A 90 14.16 15.92 2.94
C VAL A 90 13.56 17.25 2.48
N GLY A 91 12.44 17.21 1.74
CA GLY A 91 11.73 18.43 1.33
C GLY A 91 11.22 19.25 2.50
N LEU A 92 10.74 18.60 3.57
CA LEU A 92 10.32 19.27 4.80
C LEU A 92 11.51 19.92 5.51
N TYR A 93 12.64 19.21 5.59
CA TYR A 93 13.87 19.70 6.21
C TYR A 93 14.42 20.95 5.52
N ILE A 94 14.47 20.95 4.18
CA ILE A 94 14.90 22.12 3.39
C ILE A 94 14.02 23.34 3.69
N ARG A 95 12.70 23.17 3.78
CA ARG A 95 11.78 24.27 4.13
C ARG A 95 12.05 24.81 5.53
N PHE A 96 12.37 23.93 6.48
CA PHE A 96 12.67 24.32 7.85
C PHE A 96 13.96 25.13 7.96
N ILE A 97 15.03 24.67 7.30
CA ILE A 97 16.31 25.40 7.22
C ILE A 97 16.11 26.76 6.54
N ASN A 98 15.48 26.78 5.37
CA ASN A 98 15.34 28.01 4.59
C ASN A 98 14.41 29.04 5.25
N TYR A 99 13.51 28.62 6.14
CA TYR A 99 12.60 29.53 6.85
C TYR A 99 13.29 30.30 7.99
N ASN A 100 14.45 29.84 8.47
CA ASN A 100 15.13 30.45 9.60
C ASN A 100 16.59 30.73 9.23
N ASP A 101 16.91 32.01 9.08
CA ASP A 101 18.23 32.50 8.67
C ASP A 101 19.36 32.05 9.61
N SER A 102 19.07 31.65 10.85
CA SER A 102 20.06 31.06 11.77
C SER A 102 20.56 29.67 11.35
N TYR A 103 19.87 29.00 10.41
CA TYR A 103 20.30 27.74 9.81
C TYR A 103 20.75 27.90 8.34
N GLN A 104 20.69 29.11 7.79
CA GLN A 104 21.25 29.40 6.46
C GLN A 104 22.78 29.54 6.61
N LEU A 105 23.52 28.72 5.86
CA LEU A 105 24.98 28.66 5.84
C LEU A 105 25.60 29.79 5.02
#